data_AF-A0A4V1V0Z8-F1
#
_entry.id   AF-A0A4V1V0Z8-F1
#
_cell.length_a   1.000
_cell.length_b   1.000
_cell.length_c   1.000
_cell.angle_alpha   90.00
_cell.angle_beta   90.00
_cell.angle_gamma   90.00
#
_symmetry.space_group_name_H-M   'P 1'
#
loop_
_entity.id
_entity.type
_entity.pdbx_description
1 polymer ?
#
loop_
_entity_poly.entity_id
_entity_poly.type
_entity_poly.pdbx_seq_one_letter_code
_entity_poly.pdbx_strand_id
1 'polypeptide(L)'
;MDALISLSVDFQIVLIAGFLAFKITAVGRGLITSTEDFLLQVLLFGSIARGVVFLVEFAAMSIKHPAVPAFSGDAHALAVGLLTLVAGVVAGAVWRKVGNRLTSSVMRATGTHNDDHESSTWASIMATRATWTYVQLHLADGRVLESWFDRVPSNVPGGSLVMNDDGVSIYITRIYRPDATI
;
A
#
# COMPACT_ATOMS: atom_id res chain seq x y z
N MET A 1 25.93 -12.71 8.99
CA MET A 1 25.07 -12.31 10.12
C MET A 1 25.74 -11.26 11.01
N ASP A 2 27.07 -11.16 10.99
CA ASP A 2 27.83 -10.19 11.81
C ASP A 2 27.55 -8.71 11.50
N ALA A 3 27.20 -8.39 10.24
CA ALA A 3 26.91 -7.02 9.81
C ALA A 3 25.61 -6.41 10.38
N LEU A 4 24.65 -7.25 10.80
CA LEU A 4 23.39 -6.78 11.41
C LEU A 4 23.57 -6.47 12.91
N ILE A 5 24.48 -7.18 13.58
CA ILE A 5 24.81 -6.98 14.99
C ILE A 5 25.79 -5.80 15.17
N SER A 6 26.61 -5.50 14.16
CA SER A 6 27.48 -4.31 14.14
C SER A 6 26.74 -3.00 13.87
N LEU A 7 25.44 -3.05 13.57
CA LEU A 7 24.63 -1.87 13.30
C LEU A 7 24.30 -1.16 14.61
N SER A 8 24.32 0.18 14.63
CA SER A 8 23.92 0.96 15.82
C SER A 8 22.51 0.56 16.28
N VAL A 9 22.33 0.48 17.59
CA VAL A 9 21.04 0.16 18.24
C VAL A 9 19.92 1.07 17.73
N ASP A 10 20.22 2.33 17.44
CA ASP A 10 19.25 3.28 16.86
C ASP A 10 18.75 2.83 15.48
N PHE A 11 19.65 2.33 14.63
CA PHE A 11 19.26 1.80 13.32
C PHE A 11 18.46 0.51 13.45
N GLN A 12 18.80 -0.36 14.41
CA GLN A 12 18.04 -1.59 14.66
C GLN A 12 16.60 -1.27 15.10
N ILE A 13 16.41 -0.29 15.99
CA ILE A 13 15.09 0.18 16.43
C ILE A 13 14.27 0.69 15.23
N VAL A 14 14.89 1.53 14.38
CA VAL A 14 14.25 2.07 13.18
C VAL A 14 13.81 0.95 12.22
N LEU A 15 14.67 -0.04 11.99
CA LEU A 15 14.36 -1.17 11.13
C LEU A 15 13.21 -2.03 11.69
N ILE A 16 13.21 -2.30 13.01
CA ILE A 16 12.15 -3.07 13.65
C ILE A 16 10.81 -2.31 13.60
N ALA A 17 10.82 -1.00 13.90
CA ALA A 17 9.63 -0.16 13.83
C ALA A 17 9.06 -0.11 12.41
N GLY A 18 9.93 0.08 11.41
CA GLY A 18 9.57 0.09 10.00
C GLY A 18 9.01 -1.27 9.53
N PHE A 19 9.60 -2.37 9.97
CA PHE A 19 9.13 -3.72 9.67
C PHE A 19 7.73 -3.99 10.22
N LEU A 20 7.48 -3.59 11.47
CA LEU A 20 6.16 -3.71 12.08
C LEU A 20 5.11 -2.89 11.34
N ALA A 21 5.44 -1.64 11.00
CA ALA A 21 4.57 -0.78 10.21
C ALA A 21 4.25 -1.40 8.85
N PHE A 22 5.26 -1.89 8.13
CA PHE A 22 5.08 -2.60 6.86
C PHE A 22 4.15 -3.79 7.02
N LYS A 23 4.39 -4.67 8.01
CA LYS A 23 3.52 -5.82 8.26
C LYS A 23 2.07 -5.39 8.52
N ILE A 24 1.83 -4.36 9.32
CA ILE A 24 0.48 -3.83 9.56
C ILE A 24 -0.18 -3.36 8.26
N THR A 25 0.58 -2.74 7.34
CA THR A 25 0.05 -2.31 6.05
C THR A 25 -0.24 -3.49 5.10
N ALA A 26 0.57 -4.56 5.17
CA ALA A 26 0.49 -5.71 4.26
C ALA A 26 -0.44 -6.84 4.75
N VAL A 27 -0.78 -6.89 6.05
CA VAL A 27 -1.64 -7.95 6.62
C VAL A 27 -2.97 -8.04 5.87
N GLY A 28 -3.24 -9.20 5.28
CA GLY A 28 -4.47 -9.51 4.55
C GLY A 28 -4.51 -9.02 3.09
N ARG A 29 -3.41 -8.49 2.53
CA ARG A 29 -3.37 -8.02 1.12
C ARG A 29 -2.56 -8.89 0.16
N GLY A 30 -1.99 -10.01 0.60
CA GLY A 30 -1.26 -10.92 -0.31
C GLY A 30 -0.17 -10.26 -1.17
N LEU A 31 0.36 -9.10 -0.75
CA LEU A 31 1.24 -8.27 -1.57
C LEU A 31 2.54 -9.00 -1.85
N ILE A 32 2.79 -9.32 -3.12
CA ILE A 32 4.09 -9.78 -3.59
C ILE A 32 4.95 -8.53 -3.79
N THR A 33 5.79 -8.22 -2.80
CA THR A 33 6.70 -7.07 -2.85
C THR A 33 8.07 -7.54 -3.26
N SER A 34 8.72 -6.82 -4.19
CA SER A 34 10.15 -7.02 -4.45
C SER A 34 10.94 -6.81 -3.16
N THR A 35 12.10 -7.47 -3.04
CA THR A 35 12.96 -7.32 -1.85
C THR A 35 13.44 -5.86 -1.71
N GLU A 36 13.67 -5.19 -2.84
CA GLU A 36 14.07 -3.79 -2.88
C GLU A 36 12.95 -2.87 -2.36
N ASP A 37 11.72 -3.05 -2.85
CA ASP A 37 10.55 -2.28 -2.41
C ASP A 37 10.24 -2.51 -0.94
N PHE A 38 10.37 -3.76 -0.49
CA PHE A 38 10.22 -4.13 0.91
C PHE A 38 11.20 -3.34 1.80
N LEU A 39 12.49 -3.33 1.45
CA LEU A 39 13.51 -2.61 2.22
C LEU A 39 13.25 -1.10 2.23
N LEU A 40 12.88 -0.53 1.08
CA LEU A 40 12.55 0.89 0.97
C LEU A 40 11.33 1.26 1.82
N GLN A 41 10.28 0.44 1.83
CA GLN A 41 9.09 0.68 2.64
C GLN A 41 9.40 0.57 4.15
N VAL A 42 10.19 -0.42 4.56
CA VAL A 42 10.64 -0.56 5.95
C VAL A 42 11.43 0.66 6.38
N LEU A 43 12.40 1.11 5.58
CA LEU A 43 13.18 2.31 5.87
C LEU A 43 12.31 3.56 5.93
N LEU A 44 11.38 3.73 4.98
CA LEU A 44 10.48 4.87 4.95
C LEU A 44 9.62 4.96 6.22
N PHE A 45 8.94 3.86 6.59
CA PHE A 45 8.12 3.86 7.80
C PHE A 45 8.95 4.03 9.07
N GLY A 46 10.14 3.43 9.13
CA GLY A 46 11.08 3.61 10.24
C GLY A 46 11.54 5.07 10.38
N SER A 47 11.89 5.73 9.27
CA SER A 47 12.28 7.14 9.26
C SER A 47 11.13 8.06 9.64
N ILE A 48 9.91 7.79 9.18
CA ILE A 48 8.71 8.53 9.59
C ILE A 48 8.50 8.39 11.10
N ALA A 49 8.57 7.17 11.64
CA ALA A 49 8.41 6.92 13.06
C ALA A 49 9.44 7.69 13.90
N ARG A 50 10.73 7.63 13.53
CA ARG A 50 11.79 8.36 14.22
C ARG A 50 11.62 9.87 14.10
N GLY A 51 11.19 10.36 12.94
CA GLY A 51 10.89 11.78 12.72
C GLY A 51 9.75 12.28 13.62
N VAL A 52 8.69 11.47 13.81
CA VAL A 52 7.60 11.79 14.75
C VAL A 52 8.14 11.88 16.18
N VAL A 53 8.95 10.92 16.61
CA VAL A 53 9.57 10.95 17.95
C VAL A 53 10.45 12.18 18.13
N PHE A 54 11.27 12.53 17.13
CA PHE A 54 12.11 13.73 17.15
C PHE A 54 11.28 15.01 17.33
N LEU A 55 10.14 15.13 16.63
CA LEU A 55 9.23 16.28 16.80
C LEU A 55 8.61 16.33 18.20
N VAL A 56 8.29 15.18 18.79
CA VAL A 56 7.79 15.10 20.18
C VAL A 56 8.88 15.53 21.17
N GLU A 57 10.12 15.06 20.99
CA GLU A 57 11.28 15.47 21.81
C GLU A 57 11.50 16.99 21.69
N PHE A 58 11.49 17.52 20.48
CA PHE A 58 11.66 18.95 20.22
C PHE A 58 10.56 19.81 20.85
N ALA A 59 9.30 19.37 20.74
CA ALA A 59 8.16 20.04 21.37
C ALA A 59 8.25 20.00 22.90
N ALA A 60 8.64 18.86 23.47
CA ALA A 60 8.82 18.68 24.90
C ALA A 60 9.95 19.54 25.47
N MET A 61 11.02 19.79 24.71
CA MET A 61 12.08 20.72 25.12
C MET A 61 11.66 22.19 25.00
N SER A 62 10.84 22.52 24.00
CA SER A 62 10.37 23.89 23.74
C SER A 62 9.35 24.36 24.77
N ILE A 63 8.51 23.45 25.25
CA ILE A 63 7.56 23.70 26.31
C ILE A 63 8.27 23.32 27.62
N LYS A 64 8.82 24.29 28.36
CA LYS A 64 9.49 24.09 29.67
C LYS A 64 8.53 23.53 30.73
N HIS A 65 7.99 22.32 30.52
CA HIS A 65 7.18 21.61 31.49
C HIS A 65 8.11 20.72 32.34
N PRO A 66 8.11 20.89 33.68
CA PRO A 66 8.92 20.09 34.60
C PRO A 66 8.44 18.63 34.73
N ALA A 67 7.44 18.22 33.96
CA ALA A 67 6.77 16.92 34.06
C ALA A 67 7.28 15.86 33.07
N VAL A 68 8.12 16.24 32.10
CA VAL A 68 8.87 15.25 31.31
C VAL A 68 10.16 15.01 32.07
N PRO A 69 10.30 13.90 32.82
CA PRO A 69 11.59 13.57 33.42
C PRO A 69 12.59 13.55 32.27
N ALA A 70 13.63 14.37 32.37
CA ALA A 70 14.80 14.27 31.52
C ALA A 70 15.39 12.89 31.81
N PHE A 71 14.90 11.87 31.11
CA PHE A 71 15.49 10.56 31.13
C PHE A 71 16.94 10.79 30.71
N SER A 72 17.87 10.52 31.62
CA SER A 72 19.30 10.65 31.37
C SER A 72 19.89 9.25 31.28
N GLY A 73 20.78 9.03 30.30
CA GLY A 73 21.40 7.74 30.05
C GLY A 73 20.43 6.71 29.43
N ASP A 74 20.56 5.44 29.86
CA ASP A 74 19.95 4.27 29.21
C ASP A 74 18.41 4.30 29.21
N ALA A 75 17.80 4.94 30.21
CA ALA A 75 16.33 5.08 30.28
C ALA A 75 15.78 5.96 29.14
N HIS A 76 16.57 6.93 28.66
CA HIS A 76 16.18 7.77 27.52
C HIS A 76 16.18 6.96 26.23
N ALA A 77 17.25 6.20 25.99
CA ALA A 77 17.37 5.34 24.81
C ALA A 77 16.22 4.32 24.75
N LEU A 78 15.86 3.74 25.89
CA LEU A 78 14.74 2.81 26.00
C LEU A 78 13.39 3.49 25.75
N ALA A 79 13.17 4.67 26.32
CA ALA A 79 11.94 5.44 26.11
C ALA A 79 11.78 5.86 24.64
N VAL A 80 12.84 6.38 24.01
CA VAL A 80 12.86 6.74 22.59
C VAL A 80 12.63 5.52 21.70
N GLY A 81 13.25 4.38 22.05
CA GLY A 81 13.05 3.13 21.35
C GLY A 81 11.60 2.66 21.36
N LEU A 82 10.99 2.62 22.55
CA LEU A 82 9.58 2.27 22.71
C LEU A 82 8.65 3.25 21.99
N LEU A 83 8.90 4.56 22.11
CA LEU A 83 8.10 5.58 21.44
C LEU A 83 8.18 5.42 19.91
N THR A 84 9.36 5.10 19.38
CA THR A 84 9.58 4.87 17.95
C THR A 84 8.82 3.64 17.46
N LEU A 85 8.81 2.55 18.23
CA LEU A 85 8.02 1.36 17.91
C LEU A 85 6.52 1.68 17.87
N VAL A 86 6.01 2.38 18.89
CA VAL A 86 4.59 2.78 18.95
C VAL A 86 4.24 3.73 17.80
N ALA A 87 5.09 4.71 17.52
CA ALA A 87 4.90 5.64 16.41
C ALA A 87 4.87 4.90 15.06
N GLY A 88 5.72 3.89 14.85
CA GLY A 88 5.72 3.05 13.65
C GLY A 88 4.41 2.26 13.49
N VAL A 89 3.92 1.64 14.56
CA VAL A 89 2.63 0.92 14.57
C VAL A 89 1.47 1.85 14.21
N VAL A 90 1.43 3.03 14.84
CA VAL A 90 0.40 4.04 14.57
C VAL A 90 0.50 4.55 13.13
N ALA A 91 1.71 4.82 12.63
CA ALA A 91 1.93 5.25 11.26
C ALA A 91 1.44 4.22 10.25
N GLY A 92 1.74 2.93 10.46
CA GLY A 92 1.23 1.83 9.64
C GLY A 92 -0.30 1.73 9.67
N ALA A 93 -0.92 1.88 10.84
CA ALA A 93 -2.37 1.86 10.99
C ALA A 93 -3.05 3.06 10.29
N VAL A 94 -2.48 4.26 10.43
CA VAL A 94 -2.95 5.48 9.76
C VAL A 94 -2.81 5.36 8.24
N TRP A 95 -1.66 4.87 7.76
CA TRP A 95 -1.44 4.61 6.34
C TRP A 95 -2.47 3.64 5.77
N ARG A 96 -2.75 2.55 6.50
CA ARG A 96 -3.76 1.57 6.11
C ARG A 96 -5.15 2.21 5.97
N LYS A 97 -5.55 3.02 6.94
CA LYS A 97 -6.90 3.63 7.00
C LYS A 97 -7.09 4.79 6.02
N VAL A 98 -6.08 5.64 5.88
CA VAL A 98 -6.19 6.94 5.20
C VAL A 98 -5.26 7.03 3.99
N GLY A 99 -4.03 6.52 4.11
CA GLY A 99 -2.99 6.63 3.07
C GLY A 99 -3.47 6.15 1.71
N ASN A 100 -4.06 4.96 1.63
CA ASN A 100 -4.60 4.42 0.37
C ASN A 100 -5.63 5.34 -0.30
N ARG A 101 -6.49 6.01 0.49
CA ARG A 101 -7.50 6.93 -0.05
C ARG A 101 -6.87 8.23 -0.53
N LEU A 102 -5.92 8.77 0.23
CA LEU A 102 -5.19 9.98 -0.15
C LEU A 102 -4.38 9.75 -1.42
N THR A 103 -3.60 8.68 -1.49
CA THR A 103 -2.78 8.36 -2.67
C THR A 103 -3.66 8.18 -3.90
N SER A 104 -4.72 7.38 -3.82
CA SER A 104 -5.64 7.21 -4.95
C SER A 104 -6.36 8.51 -5.35
N SER A 105 -6.74 9.37 -4.41
CA SER A 105 -7.30 10.70 -4.71
C SER A 105 -6.30 11.61 -5.43
N VAL A 106 -5.03 11.64 -4.98
CA VAL A 106 -3.98 12.45 -5.61
C VAL A 106 -3.63 11.92 -7.00
N MET A 107 -3.55 10.60 -7.18
CA MET A 107 -3.32 9.99 -8.49
C MET A 107 -4.44 10.32 -9.46
N ARG A 108 -5.70 10.26 -9.02
CA ARG A 108 -6.85 10.70 -9.81
C ARG A 108 -6.79 12.18 -10.19
N ALA A 109 -6.43 13.05 -9.23
CA ALA A 109 -6.31 14.48 -9.48
C ALA A 109 -5.19 14.82 -10.47
N THR A 110 -4.12 14.02 -10.51
CA THR A 110 -2.98 14.19 -11.44
C THR A 110 -3.19 13.47 -12.78
N GLY A 111 -4.31 12.78 -12.98
CA GLY A 111 -4.56 11.97 -14.17
C GLY A 111 -3.65 10.75 -14.30
N THR A 112 -2.97 10.36 -13.21
CA THR A 112 -2.06 9.20 -13.20
C THR A 112 -2.89 7.92 -13.05
N HIS A 113 -2.61 6.92 -13.89
CA HIS A 113 -3.24 5.61 -13.78
C HIS A 113 -2.89 4.97 -12.43
N ASN A 114 -3.91 4.56 -11.68
CA ASN A 114 -3.73 3.88 -10.39
C ASN A 114 -3.84 2.38 -10.60
N ASP A 115 -2.69 1.75 -10.78
CA ASP A 115 -2.52 0.30 -10.75
C ASP A 115 -2.78 -0.20 -9.32
N ASP A 116 -3.63 -1.21 -9.17
CA ASP A 116 -3.98 -1.80 -7.86
C ASP A 116 -3.03 -2.92 -7.42
N HIS A 117 -2.06 -3.29 -8.27
CA HIS A 117 -1.02 -4.29 -8.05
C HIS A 117 -1.58 -5.66 -7.68
N GLU A 118 -2.83 -5.91 -8.04
CA GLU A 118 -3.46 -7.20 -7.81
C GLU A 118 -2.97 -8.19 -8.86
N SER A 119 -2.72 -9.43 -8.42
CA SER A 119 -2.12 -10.48 -9.26
C SER A 119 -3.01 -10.88 -10.45
N SER A 120 -4.26 -10.46 -10.43
CA SER A 120 -5.24 -10.68 -11.49
C SER A 120 -6.34 -9.62 -11.44
N THR A 121 -6.98 -9.37 -12.58
CA THR A 121 -8.23 -8.59 -12.66
C THR A 121 -9.30 -9.12 -11.69
N TRP A 122 -9.27 -10.42 -11.37
CA TRP A 122 -10.12 -11.04 -10.37
C TRP A 122 -9.86 -10.53 -8.96
N ALA A 123 -8.60 -10.59 -8.51
CA ALA A 123 -8.20 -10.11 -7.19
C ALA A 123 -8.49 -8.61 -7.04
N SER A 124 -8.28 -7.84 -8.11
CA SER A 124 -8.68 -6.43 -8.24
C SER A 124 -10.17 -6.18 -7.98
N ILE A 125 -11.05 -6.88 -8.70
CA ILE A 125 -12.51 -6.73 -8.58
C ILE A 125 -12.99 -7.09 -7.17
N MET A 126 -12.44 -8.15 -6.57
CA MET A 126 -12.85 -8.62 -5.25
C MET A 126 -12.25 -7.79 -4.10
N ALA A 127 -11.04 -7.26 -4.25
CA ALA A 127 -10.36 -6.48 -3.22
C ALA A 127 -10.96 -5.09 -3.04
N THR A 128 -11.55 -4.51 -4.10
CA THR A 128 -12.04 -3.14 -4.08
C THR A 128 -13.57 -3.09 -4.21
N ARG A 129 -14.23 -2.48 -3.20
CA ARG A 129 -15.64 -2.06 -3.35
C ARG A 129 -15.72 -0.84 -4.27
N ALA A 130 -15.75 -1.11 -5.58
CA ALA A 130 -15.97 -0.11 -6.62
C ALA A 130 -17.05 -0.59 -7.59
N THR A 131 -17.71 0.36 -8.25
CA THR A 131 -18.56 0.07 -9.40
C THR A 131 -17.66 0.04 -10.62
N TRP A 132 -17.36 -1.17 -11.09
CA TRP A 132 -16.63 -1.38 -12.33
C TRP A 132 -17.54 -1.06 -13.52
N THR A 133 -17.05 -0.28 -14.48
CA THR A 133 -17.82 0.16 -15.66
C THR A 133 -17.42 -0.61 -16.91
N TYR A 134 -16.14 -0.96 -17.03
CA TYR A 134 -15.61 -1.74 -18.13
C TYR A 134 -14.39 -2.56 -17.71
N VAL A 135 -14.05 -3.57 -18.50
CA VAL A 135 -12.82 -4.36 -18.41
C VAL A 135 -12.14 -4.39 -19.77
N GLN A 136 -10.82 -4.25 -19.79
CA GLN A 136 -9.99 -4.39 -21.00
C GLN A 136 -9.02 -5.57 -20.82
N LEU A 137 -8.94 -6.42 -21.83
CA LEU A 137 -7.98 -7.52 -21.92
C LEU A 137 -6.99 -7.21 -23.04
N HIS A 138 -5.71 -7.11 -22.68
CA HIS A 138 -4.62 -6.95 -23.63
C HIS A 138 -4.06 -8.32 -23.99
N LEU A 139 -4.21 -8.72 -25.25
CA LEU A 139 -3.72 -9.99 -25.76
C LEU A 139 -2.28 -9.86 -26.27
N ALA A 140 -1.54 -10.98 -26.24
CA ALA A 140 -0.17 -11.04 -26.73
C ALA A 140 -0.04 -10.73 -28.24
N ASP A 141 -1.13 -10.86 -29.00
CA ASP A 141 -1.20 -10.53 -30.43
C ASP A 141 -1.49 -9.04 -30.71
N GLY A 142 -1.45 -8.20 -29.68
CA GLY A 142 -1.66 -6.76 -29.76
C GLY A 142 -3.12 -6.34 -29.81
N ARG A 143 -4.08 -7.28 -29.81
CA ARG A 143 -5.51 -6.94 -29.75
C ARG A 143 -5.91 -6.59 -28.31
N VAL A 144 -6.82 -5.63 -28.21
CA VAL A 144 -7.51 -5.28 -26.97
C VAL A 144 -8.97 -5.69 -27.09
N LEU A 145 -9.42 -6.52 -26.15
CA LEU A 145 -10.82 -6.88 -26.00
C LEU A 145 -11.42 -6.03 -24.89
N GLU A 146 -12.51 -5.32 -25.16
CA GLU A 146 -13.24 -4.55 -24.14
C GLU A 146 -14.58 -5.19 -23.81
N SER A 147 -14.95 -5.13 -22.55
CA SER A 147 -16.31 -5.41 -22.08
C SER A 147 -16.83 -4.18 -21.34
N TRP A 148 -17.82 -3.53 -21.93
CA TRP A 148 -18.53 -2.39 -21.33
C TRP A 148 -19.83 -2.91 -20.71
N PHE A 149 -19.91 -2.95 -19.38
CA PHE A 149 -20.99 -3.64 -18.68
C PHE A 149 -22.36 -2.99 -18.88
N ASP A 150 -22.39 -1.67 -19.12
CA ASP A 150 -23.59 -0.90 -19.45
C ASP A 150 -24.12 -1.16 -20.87
N ARG A 151 -23.27 -1.70 -21.76
CA ARG A 151 -23.61 -1.98 -23.16
C ARG A 151 -23.91 -3.44 -23.44
N VAL A 152 -23.78 -4.32 -22.46
CA VAL A 152 -24.15 -5.72 -22.60
C VAL A 152 -25.68 -5.81 -22.70
N PRO A 153 -26.23 -6.35 -23.80
CA PRO A 153 -27.68 -6.48 -23.96
C PRO A 153 -28.29 -7.32 -22.83
N SER A 154 -29.49 -6.99 -22.35
CA SER A 154 -30.15 -7.74 -21.27
C SER A 154 -30.63 -9.15 -21.70
N ASN A 155 -30.55 -9.47 -23.00
CA ASN A 155 -31.03 -10.71 -23.60
C ASN A 155 -29.92 -11.70 -23.95
N VAL A 156 -28.67 -11.48 -23.53
CA VAL A 156 -27.62 -12.50 -23.73
C VAL A 156 -27.79 -13.68 -22.76
N PRO A 157 -27.57 -14.94 -23.22
CA PRO A 157 -27.71 -16.12 -22.39
C PRO A 157 -26.74 -16.09 -21.21
N GLY A 158 -27.27 -16.10 -19.98
CA GLY A 158 -26.46 -15.96 -18.76
C GLY A 158 -26.15 -14.52 -18.39
N GLY A 159 -27.08 -13.57 -18.61
CA GLY A 159 -26.99 -12.10 -18.49
C GLY A 159 -26.41 -11.45 -17.22
N SER A 160 -25.70 -12.21 -16.39
CA SER A 160 -24.77 -11.75 -15.35
C SER A 160 -23.38 -12.29 -15.66
N LEU A 161 -22.34 -11.49 -15.43
CA LEU A 161 -20.95 -11.93 -15.47
C LEU A 161 -20.78 -13.16 -14.55
N VAL A 162 -20.58 -14.35 -15.14
CA VAL A 162 -20.45 -15.60 -14.37
C VAL A 162 -19.02 -15.73 -13.90
N MET A 163 -18.87 -15.76 -12.59
CA MET A 163 -17.60 -15.88 -11.89
C MET A 163 -17.48 -17.32 -11.37
N ASN A 164 -16.47 -18.05 -11.83
CA ASN A 164 -16.15 -19.38 -11.33
C ASN A 164 -14.69 -19.39 -10.84
N ASP A 165 -14.34 -20.37 -10.00
CA ASP A 165 -12.96 -20.56 -9.52
C ASP A 165 -11.95 -20.79 -10.66
N ASP A 166 -12.42 -21.29 -11.81
CA ASP A 166 -11.61 -21.57 -13.00
C ASP A 166 -11.44 -20.36 -13.94
N GLY A 167 -12.14 -19.25 -13.69
CA GLY A 167 -12.01 -18.04 -14.50
C GLY A 167 -13.26 -17.18 -14.61
N VAL A 168 -13.13 -16.13 -15.43
CA VAL A 168 -14.18 -15.14 -15.64
C VAL A 168 -14.66 -15.22 -17.09
N SER A 169 -15.98 -15.35 -17.27
CA SER A 169 -16.62 -15.25 -18.58
C SER A 169 -17.14 -13.83 -18.79
N ILE A 170 -16.61 -13.13 -19.79
CA ILE A 170 -17.02 -11.75 -20.11
C ILE A 170 -17.58 -11.64 -21.53
N TYR A 171 -18.57 -10.77 -21.71
CA TYR A 171 -19.07 -10.42 -23.04
C TYR A 171 -18.19 -9.34 -23.66
N ILE A 172 -17.60 -9.64 -24.80
CA ILE A 172 -16.78 -8.66 -25.51
C ILE A 172 -17.71 -7.71 -26.28
N THR A 173 -17.67 -6.43 -25.94
CA THR A 173 -18.44 -5.38 -26.61
C THR A 173 -17.63 -4.70 -27.71
N ARG A 174 -16.29 -4.77 -27.65
CA ARG A 174 -15.41 -4.21 -28.67
C ARG A 174 -14.11 -4.98 -28.79
N ILE A 175 -13.60 -5.09 -30.02
CA ILE A 175 -12.25 -5.60 -30.32
C ILE A 175 -11.55 -4.55 -31.18
N TYR A 176 -10.35 -4.15 -30.79
CA TYR A 176 -9.55 -3.21 -31.56
C TYR A 176 -8.05 -3.43 -31.34
N ARG A 177 -7.21 -2.90 -32.21
CA ARG A 177 -5.77 -2.77 -31.95
C ARG A 177 -5.43 -1.31 -31.62
N PRO A 178 -4.59 -1.05 -30.59
CA PRO A 178 -4.19 0.31 -30.22
C PRO A 178 -3.43 1.05 -31.32
N ASP A 179 -2.79 0.31 -32.24
CA ASP A 179 -1.98 0.82 -33.35
C ASP A 179 -2.80 1.18 -34.61
N ALA A 180 -4.13 1.04 -34.57
CA ALA A 180 -5.03 1.27 -35.69
C ALA A 180 -4.72 0.44 -36.97
N THR A 181 -3.92 -0.62 -36.87
CA THR A 181 -3.74 -1.56 -37.97
C THR A 181 -4.84 -2.63 -37.92
N ILE A 182 -5.48 -2.85 -39.08
CA ILE A 182 -6.52 -3.86 -39.26
C ILE A 182 -5.90 -5.24 -39.14
#